data_AF-A0A7X6UDZ9-F1
#
_entry.id   AF-A0A7X6UDZ9-F1
#
_cell.length_a   1.000
_cell.length_b   1.000
_cell.length_c   1.000
_cell.angle_alpha   90.00
_cell.angle_beta   90.00
_cell.angle_gamma   90.00
#
_symmetry.space_group_name_H-M   'P 1'
#
loop_
_entity.id
_entity.type
_entity.pdbx_description
1 polymer ?
#
loop_
_entity_poly.entity_id
_entity_poly.type
_entity_poly.pdbx_seq_one_letter_code
_entity_poly.pdbx_strand_id
1 'polypeptide(L)'
;MTIDWLAFVQVFFASLLSAAGVVALYALGIRFLATPAPKVVRADGTYEPDAPARDDEDDDVDEAGRPRFATIAANVCFVLSAACVLVGIYLIVPALH
;
A
#
# COMPACT_ATOMS: atom_id res chain seq x y z
N MET A 1 -25.33 -0.54 -37.91
CA MET A 1 -24.47 -0.61 -36.70
C MET A 1 -24.36 0.80 -36.16
N THR A 2 -24.99 1.08 -35.02
CA THR A 2 -24.87 2.38 -34.33
C THR A 2 -23.78 2.25 -33.28
N ILE A 3 -22.77 3.12 -33.33
CA ILE A 3 -21.71 3.16 -32.31
C ILE A 3 -22.31 3.67 -31.01
N ASP A 4 -22.16 2.90 -29.94
CA ASP A 4 -22.49 3.36 -28.60
C ASP A 4 -21.30 4.13 -28.01
N TRP A 5 -21.36 5.45 -28.12
CA TRP A 5 -20.35 6.35 -27.58
C TRP A 5 -20.23 6.28 -26.06
N LEU A 6 -21.31 5.91 -25.36
CA LEU A 6 -21.35 5.83 -23.91
C LEU A 6 -20.51 4.66 -23.40
N ALA A 7 -20.48 3.54 -24.14
CA ALA A 7 -19.68 2.37 -23.79
C ALA A 7 -18.19 2.69 -23.64
N PHE A 8 -17.63 3.55 -24.51
CA PHE A 8 -16.22 3.96 -24.40
C PHE A 8 -15.94 4.74 -23.13
N VAL A 9 -16.85 5.64 -22.74
CA VAL A 9 -16.75 6.43 -21.51
C VAL A 9 -16.78 5.52 -20.29
N GLN A 10 -17.67 4.52 -20.29
CA GLN A 10 -17.76 3.54 -19.21
C GLN A 10 -16.46 2.74 -19.04
N VAL A 11 -15.89 2.22 -20.14
CA VAL A 11 -14.62 1.47 -20.10
C VAL A 11 -13.47 2.37 -19.63
N PHE A 12 -13.42 3.62 -20.08
CA PHE A 12 -12.44 4.59 -19.62
C PHE A 12 -12.48 4.74 -18.09
N PHE A 13 -13.65 5.04 -17.52
CA PHE A 13 -13.77 5.20 -16.08
C PHE A 13 -13.55 3.89 -15.31
N ALA A 14 -14.04 2.76 -15.81
CA ALA A 14 -13.82 1.46 -15.19
C ALA A 14 -12.33 1.12 -15.10
N SER A 15 -11.60 1.29 -16.21
CA SER A 15 -10.16 1.06 -16.27
C SER A 15 -9.37 2.04 -15.39
N LEU A 16 -9.71 3.32 -15.43
CA LEU A 16 -9.04 4.36 -14.66
C LEU A 16 -9.20 4.17 -13.15
N LEU A 17 -10.44 3.93 -12.70
CA LEU A 17 -10.73 3.70 -11.27
C LEU A 17 -10.10 2.40 -10.78
N SER A 18 -10.13 1.34 -11.59
CA SER A 18 -9.47 0.08 -11.24
C SER A 18 -7.96 0.26 -11.09
N ALA A 19 -7.30 0.91 -12.06
CA ALA A 19 -5.87 1.13 -12.01
C ALA A 19 -5.48 2.03 -10.82
N ALA A 20 -6.17 3.17 -10.66
CA ALA A 20 -5.91 4.09 -9.55
C ALA A 20 -6.13 3.41 -8.19
N GLY A 21 -7.19 2.62 -8.04
CA GLY A 21 -7.49 1.88 -6.80
C GLY A 21 -6.38 0.89 -6.42
N VAL A 22 -5.94 0.06 -7.36
CA VAL A 22 -4.87 -0.93 -7.13
C VAL A 22 -3.55 -0.25 -6.76
N VAL A 23 -3.18 0.80 -7.49
CA VAL A 23 -1.94 1.56 -7.25
C VAL A 23 -2.00 2.29 -5.91
N ALA A 24 -3.13 2.92 -5.57
CA ALA A 24 -3.30 3.62 -4.30
C ALA A 24 -3.24 2.66 -3.11
N LEU A 25 -3.90 1.50 -3.18
CA LEU A 25 -3.82 0.47 -2.14
C LEU A 25 -2.38 -0.01 -1.96
N TYR A 26 -1.66 -0.30 -3.05
CA TYR A 26 -0.27 -0.75 -2.98
C TYR A 26 0.64 0.32 -2.37
N ALA A 27 0.55 1.56 -2.87
CA ALA A 27 1.33 2.69 -2.36
C ALA A 27 1.03 2.97 -0.88
N LEU A 28 -0.24 2.87 -0.47
CA LEU A 28 -0.65 3.01 0.93
C LEU A 28 -0.06 1.90 1.80
N GLY A 29 0.01 0.67 1.31
CA GLY A 29 0.68 -0.44 2.00
C GLY A 29 2.16 -0.16 2.26
N ILE A 30 2.88 0.31 1.25
CA ILE A 30 4.28 0.73 1.39
C ILE A 30 4.41 1.91 2.37
N ARG A 31 3.48 2.88 2.31
CA ARG A 31 3.49 4.02 3.23
C ARG A 31 3.31 3.59 4.69
N PHE A 32 2.46 2.60 4.97
CA PHE A 32 2.34 2.03 6.31
C PHE A 32 3.61 1.30 6.74
N LEU A 33 4.26 0.54 5.85
CA LEU A 33 5.54 -0.11 6.17
C LEU A 33 6.68 0.88 6.45
N ALA A 34 6.61 2.08 5.88
CA ALA A 34 7.54 3.18 6.13
C ALA A 34 7.22 4.00 7.40
N THR A 35 6.29 3.54 8.25
CA THR A 35 6.02 4.19 9.54
C THR A 35 7.19 3.92 10.49
N PRO A 36 7.86 4.96 11.04
CA PRO A 36 9.00 4.79 11.92
C PRO A 36 8.62 4.09 13.24
N ALA A 37 9.63 3.51 13.89
CA ALA A 37 9.50 2.97 15.24
C ALA A 37 9.07 4.06 16.25
N PRO A 38 8.35 3.72 17.32
CA PRO A 38 8.09 4.64 18.41
C PRO A 38 9.41 5.07 19.06
N LYS A 39 9.59 6.37 19.32
CA LYS A 39 10.80 6.90 19.96
C LYS A 39 11.01 6.26 21.33
N VAL A 40 12.18 5.68 21.55
CA VAL A 40 12.56 5.11 22.84
C VAL A 40 12.90 6.23 23.81
N VAL A 41 12.36 6.16 25.03
CA VAL A 41 12.69 7.11 26.10
C VAL A 41 14.00 6.66 26.75
N ARG A 42 14.99 7.57 26.77
CA ARG A 42 16.30 7.32 27.39
C ARG A 42 16.17 7.28 28.91
N ALA A 43 17.13 6.65 29.59
CA ALA A 43 17.17 6.60 31.07
C ALA A 43 17.22 7.98 31.74
N ASP A 44 17.65 9.01 30.99
CA ASP A 44 17.71 10.43 31.38
C ASP A 44 16.37 11.19 31.12
N GLY A 45 15.32 10.49 30.70
CA GLY A 45 13.99 11.08 30.41
C GLY A 45 13.92 11.90 29.11
N THR A 46 15.03 12.02 28.39
CA THR A 46 15.10 12.61 27.04
C THR A 46 14.73 11.58 25.98
N TYR A 47 14.26 12.03 24.81
CA TYR A 47 14.02 11.16 23.66
C TYR A 47 15.28 11.08 22.80
N GLU A 48 15.55 9.91 22.21
CA GLU A 48 16.61 9.77 21.21
C GLU A 48 16.36 10.78 20.06
N PRO A 49 17.36 11.58 19.65
CA PRO A 49 17.21 12.54 18.56
C PRO A 49 16.95 11.81 17.23
N ASP A 50 16.09 12.38 16.37
CA ASP A 50 15.87 11.81 15.03
C ASP A 50 17.19 11.82 14.26
N ALA A 51 17.67 10.64 13.90
CA ALA A 51 18.78 10.50 12.96
C ALA A 51 18.43 11.18 11.63
N PRO A 52 19.42 11.76 10.91
CA PRO A 52 19.17 12.38 9.63
C PRO A 52 18.50 11.37 8.69
N ALA A 53 17.50 11.79 7.92
CA ALA A 53 16.73 10.90 7.01
C ALA A 53 17.55 10.23 5.86
N ARG A 54 18.87 10.42 5.86
CA ARG A 54 19.90 9.85 4.99
C ARG A 54 21.20 9.74 5.78
N ASP A 55 21.25 8.87 6.77
CA ASP A 55 22.46 8.12 7.01
C ASP A 55 22.44 6.92 6.06
N ASP A 56 23.34 6.94 5.08
CA ASP A 56 23.52 5.83 4.15
C ASP A 56 24.29 4.65 4.82
N GLU A 57 24.47 4.74 6.14
CA GLU A 57 25.08 3.80 7.07
C GLU A 57 24.16 3.75 8.29
N ASP A 58 23.29 2.75 8.36
CA ASP A 58 23.15 1.94 9.57
C ASP A 58 22.16 0.78 9.37
N ASP A 59 22.70 -0.43 9.49
CA ASP A 59 22.01 -1.71 9.68
C ASP A 59 21.46 -1.78 11.12
N ASP A 60 21.04 -0.64 11.64
CA ASP A 60 20.47 -0.46 12.96
C ASP A 60 19.08 -1.05 12.91
N VAL A 61 19.02 -2.32 13.31
CA VAL A 61 17.76 -2.94 13.69
C VAL A 61 17.17 -2.13 14.85
N ASP A 62 16.30 -1.16 14.51
CA ASP A 62 15.47 -0.41 15.44
C ASP A 62 14.91 -1.38 16.50
N GLU A 63 15.49 -1.37 17.70
CA GLU A 63 15.25 -2.40 18.71
C GLU A 63 13.79 -2.32 19.21
N ALA A 64 13.18 -1.14 19.07
CA ALA A 64 11.76 -0.88 19.15
C ALA A 64 11.07 -1.16 17.79
N GLY A 65 11.07 -2.42 17.34
CA GLY A 65 10.57 -2.81 16.01
C GLY A 65 9.23 -2.16 15.59
N ARG A 66 9.09 -1.91 14.27
CA ARG A 66 7.94 -1.25 13.62
C ARG A 66 6.59 -1.56 14.28
N PRO A 67 5.72 -0.55 14.54
CA PRO A 67 4.47 -0.77 15.24
C PRO A 67 3.59 -1.84 14.56
N ARG A 68 3.10 -2.79 15.36
CA ARG A 68 2.29 -3.93 14.87
C ARG A 68 1.07 -3.50 14.05
N PHE A 69 0.45 -2.38 14.41
CA PHE A 69 -0.67 -1.81 13.66
C PHE A 69 -0.28 -1.44 12.22
N ALA A 70 0.90 -0.83 12.02
CA ALA A 70 1.36 -0.44 10.68
C ALA A 70 1.60 -1.67 9.79
N THR A 71 2.15 -2.75 10.35
CA THR A 71 2.34 -4.02 9.62
C THR A 71 0.99 -4.66 9.25
N ILE A 72 0.02 -4.68 10.17
CA ILE A 72 -1.33 -5.20 9.89
C ILE A 72 -2.01 -4.37 8.80
N ALA A 73 -1.97 -3.05 8.90
CA ALA A 73 -2.58 -2.15 7.92
C ALA A 73 -1.96 -2.32 6.53
N ALA A 74 -0.63 -2.46 6.46
CA ALA A 74 0.07 -2.75 5.20
C ALA A 74 -0.40 -4.08 4.58
N ASN A 75 -0.43 -5.15 5.38
CA ASN A 75 -0.86 -6.47 4.90
C ASN A 75 -2.31 -6.44 4.39
N VAL A 76 -3.21 -5.74 5.08
CA VAL A 76 -4.59 -5.56 4.63
C VAL A 76 -4.63 -4.87 3.26
N CYS A 77 -3.84 -3.82 3.05
CA CYS A 77 -3.77 -3.12 1.77
C CYS A 77 -3.29 -4.04 0.63
N PHE A 78 -2.26 -4.86 0.89
CA PHE A 78 -1.77 -5.81 -0.12
C PHE A 78 -2.77 -6.92 -0.43
N VAL A 79 -3.45 -7.45 0.58
CA VAL A 79 -4.51 -8.47 0.39
C VAL A 79 -5.67 -7.90 -0.42
N LEU A 80 -6.11 -6.67 -0.12
CA LEU A 80 -7.17 -6.00 -0.88
C LEU A 80 -6.75 -5.72 -2.34
N SER A 81 -5.51 -5.29 -2.55
CA SER A 81 -4.95 -5.08 -3.90
C SER A 81 -4.91 -6.39 -4.70
N ALA A 82 -4.39 -7.46 -4.10
CA ALA A 82 -4.35 -8.79 -4.71
C ALA A 82 -5.77 -9.31 -5.01
N ALA A 83 -6.71 -9.18 -4.09
CA ALA A 83 -8.09 -9.58 -4.28
C ALA A 83 -8.75 -8.82 -5.44
N CYS A 84 -8.50 -7.51 -5.56
CA CYS A 84 -9.01 -6.69 -6.66
C CYS A 84 -8.49 -7.20 -8.03
N VAL A 85 -7.20 -7.51 -8.11
CA VAL A 85 -6.59 -8.09 -9.32
C VAL A 85 -7.17 -9.47 -9.64
N LEU A 86 -7.31 -10.35 -8.64
CA LEU A 86 -7.87 -11.70 -8.82
C LEU A 86 -9.32 -11.65 -9.32
N VAL A 87 -10.14 -10.74 -8.78
CA VAL A 87 -11.51 -10.51 -9.26
C VAL A 87 -11.49 -10.01 -10.71
N GLY A 88 -10.59 -9.08 -11.05
CA GLY A 88 -10.41 -8.63 -12.43
C GLY A 88 -10.08 -9.79 -13.38
N ILE A 89 -9.14 -10.65 -13.01
CA ILE A 89 -8.76 -11.83 -13.80
C ILE A 89 -9.94 -12.79 -13.96
N TYR A 90 -10.67 -13.08 -12.88
CA TYR A 90 -11.85 -13.93 -12.89
C TYR A 90 -12.91 -13.47 -13.90
N LEU A 91 -13.15 -12.15 -13.98
CA LEU A 91 -14.12 -11.57 -14.90
C LEU A 91 -13.64 -11.55 -16.36
N ILE A 92 -12.33 -11.44 -16.60
CA ILE A 92 -11.76 -11.40 -17.96
C ILE A 92 -11.66 -12.80 -18.57
N VAL A 93 -11.31 -13.81 -17.77
CA VAL A 93 -11.07 -15.18 -18.25
C VAL A 93 -12.38 -15.98 -18.23
N PRO A 94 -12.98 -16.32 -19.40
CA PRO A 94 -14.29 -16.98 -19.46
C PRO A 94 -14.26 -18.45 -19.01
N ALA A 95 -13.09 -19.04 -18.79
CA ALA A 95 -12.95 -20.40 -18.28
C ALA A 95 -13.02 -20.46 -16.74
N LEU A 96 -12.96 -19.31 -16.07
CA LEU A 96 -12.98 -19.22 -14.61
C LEU A 96 -14.38 -18.93 -14.04
N HIS A 97 -15.35 -18.57 -14.87
CA HIS A 97 -16.74 -18.27 -14.51
C HIS A 97 -17.72 -18.82 -15.55
#